data_AF-A0A7Y9RU69-F1
#
_entry.id   AF-A0A7Y9RU69-F1
#
_cell.length_a   1.000
_cell.length_b   1.000
_cell.length_c   1.000
_cell.angle_alpha   90.00
_cell.angle_beta   90.00
_cell.angle_gamma   90.00
#
_symmetry.space_group_name_H-M   'P 1'
#
loop_
_entity.id
_entity.type
_entity.pdbx_description
1 polymer ?
#
loop_
_entity_poly.entity_id
_entity_poly.type
_entity_poly.pdbx_seq_one_letter_code
_entity_poly.pdbx_strand_id
1 'polypeptide(L)'
;MQQSPIKAWRGGRFAPSWSFHFGLVLAGWGIFNLLEGIVNHHLLGVHHVRDDIGAPLSWDLGFLAFGVPLVISGWLLHKRGSAVMERRARAVARRASVGS
;
A
#
# COMPACT_ATOMS: atom_id res chain seq x y z
N MET A 1 18.00 -28.74 21.02
CA MET A 1 16.52 -28.61 21.04
C MET A 1 16.06 -27.88 19.78
N GLN A 2 15.61 -28.60 18.76
CA GLN A 2 15.10 -28.03 17.50
C GLN A 2 13.63 -27.66 17.70
N GLN A 3 13.28 -26.37 17.79
CA GLN A 3 11.87 -25.98 17.86
C GLN A 3 11.22 -26.17 16.47
N SER A 4 10.13 -26.95 16.42
CA SER A 4 9.45 -27.29 15.18
C SER A 4 8.79 -26.07 14.54
N PRO A 5 8.97 -25.85 13.22
CA PRO A 5 8.51 -24.64 12.51
C PRO A 5 7.00 -24.38 12.63
N ILE A 6 6.22 -25.43 12.92
CA ILE A 6 4.76 -25.40 13.11
C ILE A 6 4.35 -24.58 14.34
N LYS A 7 5.06 -24.69 15.48
CA LYS A 7 4.79 -23.85 16.68
C LYS A 7 5.05 -22.38 16.40
N ALA A 8 6.09 -22.13 15.61
CA ALA A 8 6.51 -20.81 15.21
C ALA A 8 5.45 -20.14 14.30
N TRP A 9 4.81 -20.92 13.41
CA TRP A 9 3.72 -20.47 12.53
C TRP A 9 2.41 -20.20 13.31
N ARG A 10 2.04 -21.09 14.24
CA ARG A 10 0.87 -20.92 15.13
C ARG A 10 0.99 -19.72 16.08
N GLY A 11 2.20 -19.27 16.42
CA GLY A 11 2.44 -18.14 17.32
C GLY A 11 2.23 -16.75 16.71
N GLY A 12 1.69 -16.63 15.49
CA GLY A 12 1.41 -15.34 14.84
C GLY A 12 2.67 -14.56 14.44
N ARG A 13 3.85 -15.20 14.48
CA ARG A 13 5.16 -14.58 14.15
C ARG A 13 5.28 -14.09 12.71
N PHE A 14 4.36 -14.49 11.82
CA PHE A 14 4.37 -14.15 10.39
C PHE A 14 3.03 -13.70 9.84
N ALA A 15 1.99 -13.50 10.66
CA ALA A 15 0.70 -13.03 10.14
C ALA A 15 0.80 -11.52 9.89
N PRO A 16 0.89 -11.04 8.65
CA PRO A 16 1.05 -9.62 8.40
C PRO A 16 -0.25 -8.90 8.80
N SER A 17 -0.12 -7.75 9.45
CA SER A 17 -1.30 -7.03 9.95
C SER A 17 -2.21 -6.57 8.80
N TRP A 18 -3.50 -6.35 9.09
CA TRP A 18 -4.43 -5.78 8.13
C TRP A 18 -3.92 -4.45 7.55
N SER A 19 -3.29 -3.60 8.37
CA SER A 19 -2.68 -2.34 7.93
C SER A 19 -1.54 -2.55 6.92
N PHE A 20 -0.79 -3.65 7.02
CA PHE A 20 0.28 -3.97 6.06
C PHE A 20 -0.30 -4.24 4.67
N HIS A 21 -1.27 -5.15 4.57
CA HIS A 21 -1.87 -5.53 3.29
C HIS A 21 -2.72 -4.40 2.71
N PHE A 22 -3.57 -3.79 3.54
CA PHE A 22 -4.45 -2.72 3.10
C PHE A 22 -3.65 -1.49 2.65
N GLY A 23 -2.53 -1.19 3.31
CA GLY A 23 -1.61 -0.14 2.86
C GLY A 23 -1.04 -0.39 1.48
N LEU A 24 -0.64 -1.63 1.17
CA LEU A 24 -0.14 -2.01 -0.17
C LEU A 24 -1.22 -1.96 -1.24
N VAL A 25 -2.43 -2.44 -0.93
CA VAL A 25 -3.58 -2.34 -1.85
C VAL A 25 -3.90 -0.88 -2.15
N LEU A 26 -3.94 -0.02 -1.12
CA LEU A 26 -4.23 1.40 -1.28
C LEU A 26 -3.14 2.13 -2.08
N ALA A 27 -1.87 1.82 -1.81
CA ALA A 27 -0.75 2.38 -2.56
C ALA A 27 -0.75 1.91 -4.01
N GLY A 28 -1.00 0.61 -4.26
CA GLY A 28 -1.13 0.05 -5.61
C GLY A 28 -2.31 0.66 -6.38
N TRP A 29 -3.44 0.87 -5.72
CA TRP A 29 -4.58 1.59 -6.30
C TRP A 29 -4.19 3.01 -6.70
N GLY A 30 -3.54 3.77 -5.82
CA GLY A 30 -3.05 5.11 -6.13
C GLY A 30 -2.09 5.13 -7.33
N ILE A 31 -1.13 4.20 -7.38
CA ILE A 31 -0.19 4.05 -8.51
C ILE A 31 -0.93 3.74 -9.80
N PHE A 32 -1.91 2.82 -9.77
CA PHE A 32 -2.74 2.49 -10.93
C PHE A 32 -3.46 3.73 -11.46
N ASN A 33 -4.09 4.54 -10.61
CA ASN A 33 -4.78 5.76 -11.02
C ASN A 33 -3.81 6.78 -11.65
N LEU A 34 -2.59 6.91 -11.12
CA LEU A 34 -1.58 7.78 -11.70
C LEU A 34 -1.12 7.28 -13.08
N LEU A 35 -0.87 5.97 -13.22
CA LEU A 35 -0.44 5.37 -14.48
C LEU A 35 -1.54 5.45 -15.53
N GLU A 36 -2.78 5.14 -15.18
CA GLU A 36 -3.92 5.17 -16.09
C GLU A 36 -4.21 6.60 -16.55
N GLY A 37 -4.20 7.58 -15.65
CA GLY A 37 -4.27 8.99 -16.01
C GLY A 37 -3.15 9.40 -16.97
N ILE A 38 -1.89 9.14 -16.62
CA ILE A 38 -0.75 9.49 -17.50
C ILE A 38 -0.87 8.81 -18.86
N VAL A 39 -1.17 7.52 -18.90
CA VAL A 39 -1.27 6.72 -20.13
C VAL A 39 -2.43 7.19 -20.98
N ASN A 40 -3.60 7.47 -20.41
CA ASN A 40 -4.73 8.00 -21.14
C ASN A 40 -4.42 9.37 -21.75
N HIS A 41 -3.71 10.23 -21.02
CA HIS A 41 -3.31 11.54 -21.53
C HIS A 41 -2.22 11.48 -22.60
N HIS A 42 -1.24 10.58 -22.48
CA HIS A 42 -0.07 10.56 -23.36
C HIS A 42 -0.16 9.54 -24.51
N LEU A 43 -0.77 8.37 -24.31
CA LEU A 43 -0.83 7.30 -25.33
C LEU A 43 -2.12 7.34 -26.13
N LEU A 44 -3.25 7.59 -25.48
CA LEU A 44 -4.56 7.50 -26.12
C LEU A 44 -5.02 8.85 -26.66
N GLY A 45 -4.62 9.97 -26.05
CA GLY A 45 -5.02 11.31 -26.52
C GLY A 45 -6.54 11.43 -26.70
N VAL A 46 -7.32 10.63 -25.98
CA VAL A 46 -8.78 10.55 -26.11
C VAL A 46 -9.37 11.78 -25.42
N HIS A 47 -9.32 12.90 -26.13
CA HIS A 47 -10.10 14.12 -25.92
C HIS A 47 -10.45 14.78 -27.27
N HIS A 48 -10.49 14.04 -28.38
CA HIS A 48 -10.80 14.58 -29.71
C HIS A 48 -12.13 14.08 -30.33
N VAL A 49 -13.10 13.65 -29.51
CA VAL A 49 -14.42 13.27 -30.05
C VAL A 49 -15.46 14.40 -29.94
N ARG A 50 -15.27 15.41 -29.08
CA ARG A 50 -16.17 16.57 -28.96
C ARG A 50 -15.48 17.79 -28.32
N ASP A 51 -15.14 18.80 -29.13
CA ASP A 51 -14.51 20.08 -28.76
C ASP A 51 -15.53 21.13 -28.22
N ASP A 52 -16.64 20.72 -27.62
CA ASP A 52 -17.78 21.58 -27.26
C ASP A 52 -17.90 21.94 -25.75
N ILE A 53 -17.05 21.41 -24.87
CA ILE A 53 -17.10 21.72 -23.43
C ILE A 53 -15.69 21.98 -22.88
N GLY A 54 -15.32 23.26 -22.81
CA GLY A 54 -13.96 23.75 -22.59
C GLY A 54 -13.35 23.58 -21.19
N ALA A 55 -13.22 22.35 -20.67
CA ALA A 55 -12.34 22.07 -19.53
C ALA A 55 -11.80 20.61 -19.42
N PRO A 56 -11.08 20.06 -20.42
CA PRO A 56 -10.52 18.70 -20.31
C PRO A 56 -9.44 18.58 -19.22
N LEU A 57 -8.58 19.59 -19.10
CA LEU A 57 -7.37 19.54 -18.27
C LEU A 57 -7.61 19.51 -16.75
N SER A 58 -8.72 20.07 -16.27
CA SER A 58 -9.00 20.20 -14.83
C SER A 58 -9.50 18.89 -14.20
N TRP A 59 -10.23 18.08 -14.97
CA TRP A 59 -10.69 16.76 -14.55
C TRP A 59 -9.51 15.78 -14.43
N ASP A 60 -8.61 15.85 -15.40
CA ASP A 60 -7.37 15.08 -15.49
C ASP A 60 -6.42 15.37 -14.32
N LEU A 61 -6.22 16.65 -14.01
CA LEU A 61 -5.47 17.09 -12.83
C LEU A 61 -6.16 16.68 -11.52
N GLY A 62 -7.49 16.71 -11.46
CA GLY A 62 -8.26 16.26 -10.29
C GLY A 62 -8.04 14.77 -9.99
N PHE A 63 -7.98 13.94 -11.02
CA PHE A 63 -7.78 12.50 -10.88
C PHE A 63 -6.33 12.16 -10.44
N LEU A 64 -5.33 12.82 -11.06
CA LEU A 64 -3.93 12.70 -10.64
C LEU A 64 -3.71 13.20 -9.21
N ALA A 65 -4.35 14.33 -8.86
CA ALA A 65 -4.30 14.89 -7.51
C ALA A 65 -4.92 13.97 -6.46
N PHE A 66 -5.81 13.04 -6.84
CA PHE A 66 -6.36 12.03 -5.94
C PHE A 66 -5.45 10.80 -5.79
N GLY A 67 -4.73 10.42 -6.85
CA GLY A 67 -3.78 9.31 -6.83
C GLY A 67 -2.59 9.53 -5.87
N VAL A 68 -2.03 10.74 -5.82
CA VAL A 68 -0.91 11.08 -4.93
C VAL A 68 -1.22 10.83 -3.44
N PRO A 69 -2.30 11.38 -2.85
CA PRO A 69 -2.63 11.15 -1.45
C PRO A 69 -2.99 9.68 -1.17
N LEU A 70 -3.55 8.94 -2.12
CA LEU A 70 -3.75 7.49 -2.01
C LEU A 70 -2.41 6.74 -1.86
N VAL A 71 -1.42 7.06 -2.70
CA VAL A 71 -0.08 6.46 -2.62
C VAL A 71 0.58 6.78 -1.28
N ILE A 72 0.57 8.05 -0.87
CA ILE A 72 1.19 8.49 0.39
C ILE A 72 0.51 7.80 1.58
N SER A 73 -0.82 7.83 1.64
CA SER A 73 -1.57 7.24 2.76
C SER A 73 -1.40 5.72 2.82
N GLY A 74 -1.44 5.04 1.67
CA GLY A 74 -1.19 3.60 1.57
C GLY A 74 0.21 3.22 2.04
N TRP A 75 1.22 3.97 1.60
CA TRP A 75 2.61 3.75 1.99
C TRP A 75 2.85 3.97 3.49
N LEU A 76 2.30 5.04 4.06
CA LEU A 76 2.40 5.31 5.50
C LEU A 76 1.69 4.21 6.31
N LEU A 77 0.53 3.76 5.86
CA LEU A 77 -0.22 2.68 6.52
C LEU A 77 0.55 1.35 6.48
N HIS A 78 1.15 1.03 5.32
CA HIS A 78 2.03 -0.12 5.15
C HIS A 78 3.21 -0.07 6.12
N LYS A 79 3.95 1.06 6.17
CA LYS A 79 5.08 1.25 7.09
C LYS A 79 4.67 1.08 8.56
N ARG A 80 3.51 1.60 8.96
CA ARG A 80 2.96 1.39 10.31
C ARG A 80 2.70 -0.08 10.58
N GLY A 81 2.10 -0.80 9.62
CA GLY A 81 1.87 -2.24 9.69
C GLY A 81 3.17 -3.02 9.91
N SER A 82 4.19 -2.75 9.11
CA SER A 82 5.52 -3.38 9.20
C SER A 82 6.17 -3.11 10.56
N ALA A 83 6.17 -1.86 11.02
CA ALA A 83 6.75 -1.50 12.31
C ALA A 83 6.04 -2.17 13.50
N VAL A 84 4.73 -2.37 13.44
CA VAL A 84 3.99 -3.14 14.45
C VAL A 84 4.42 -4.61 14.45
N MET A 85 4.59 -5.21 13.27
CA MET A 85 5.04 -6.61 13.16
C MET A 85 6.44 -6.79 13.74
N GLU A 86 7.37 -5.91 13.41
CA GLU A 86 8.71 -5.95 13.97
C GLU A 86 8.73 -5.77 15.49
N ARG A 87 7.92 -4.85 16.03
CA ARG A 87 7.82 -4.67 17.50
C ARG A 87 7.30 -5.94 18.18
N ARG A 88 6.30 -6.61 17.58
CA ARG A 88 5.79 -7.89 18.09
C ARG A 88 6.87 -8.98 18.04
N ALA A 89 7.59 -9.09 16.94
CA ALA A 89 8.69 -10.05 16.79
C ALA A 89 9.79 -9.83 17.85
N ARG A 90 10.21 -8.58 18.06
CA ARG A 90 11.19 -8.21 19.11
C ARG A 90 10.69 -8.53 20.52
N ALA A 91 9.41 -8.30 20.80
CA ALA A 91 8.81 -8.62 22.10
C ALA A 91 8.79 -10.14 22.37
N VAL A 92 8.49 -10.95 21.36
CA VAL A 92 8.54 -12.42 21.45
C VAL A 92 9.96 -12.91 21.71
N ALA A 93 10.95 -12.38 20.96
CA ALA A 93 12.36 -12.74 21.15
C ALA A 93 12.87 -12.41 22.57
N ARG A 94 12.52 -11.22 23.10
CA ARG A 94 12.89 -10.82 24.49
C ARG A 94 12.28 -11.72 25.56
N ARG A 95 11.03 -12.19 25.39
CA ARG A 95 10.43 -13.13 26.34
C ARG A 95 11.15 -14.47 26.34
N ALA A 96 11.58 -14.94 25.18
CA ALA A 96 12.32 -16.19 25.06
C ALA A 96 13.71 -16.13 25.71
N SER A 97 14.37 -14.96 25.73
CA SER A 97 15.70 -14.79 26.35
C SER A 97 15.68 -14.56 27.85
N VAL A 98 14.54 -14.15 28.43
CA VAL A 98 14.40 -13.92 29.89
C VAL A 98 13.93 -15.19 30.63
N GLY A 99 13.24 -16.10 29.92
CA GLY A 99 12.75 -17.37 30.49
C GLY A 99 13.70 -18.56 30.34
N SER A 100 14.95 -18.32 29.92
CA SER A 100 16.04 -19.30 29.76
C SER A 100 17.16 -19.00 30.73
#